data_AF-A0A8S3K2F6-F1
#
_entry.id   AF-A0A8S3K2F6-F1
#
_cell.length_a   1.000
_cell.length_b   1.000
_cell.length_c   1.000
_cell.angle_alpha   90.00
_cell.angle_beta   90.00
_cell.angle_gamma   90.00
#
_symmetry.space_group_name_H-M   'P 1'
#
loop_
_entity.id
_entity.type
_entity.pdbx_description
1 polymer ?
#
loop_
_entity_poly.entity_id
_entity_poly.type
_entity_poly.pdbx_seq_one_letter_code
_entity_poly.pdbx_strand_id
1 'polypeptide(L)'
;EGVSLKDGEEKQRGEKSVDDYGFNEVASEKISLDRHARDTKPKECWSTLVRTFHSVINTSPKELLKDIILVDDYSDKEHITVRLPEYIKKWNGLAKYVRTKQRYTVCRI
;
A
#
# COMPACT_ATOMS: atom_id res chain seq x y z
N GLU A 1 -6.56 -13.20 -11.24
CA GLU A 1 -6.85 -14.63 -11.47
C GLU A 1 -5.68 -15.42 -10.91
N GLY A 2 -5.91 -16.59 -10.30
CA GLY A 2 -4.84 -17.40 -9.73
C GLY A 2 -4.17 -18.25 -10.80
N VAL A 3 -2.88 -18.57 -10.63
CA VAL A 3 -2.19 -19.54 -11.48
C VAL A 3 -2.54 -20.94 -10.98
N SER A 4 -3.27 -21.72 -11.78
CA SER A 4 -3.43 -23.15 -11.54
C SER A 4 -2.24 -23.89 -12.14
N LEU A 5 -1.49 -24.59 -11.28
CA LEU A 5 -0.49 -25.56 -11.74
C LEU A 5 -1.22 -26.78 -12.31
N LYS A 6 -0.75 -27.29 -13.45
CA LYS A 6 -1.30 -28.54 -13.99
C LYS A 6 -0.86 -29.69 -13.08
N ASP A 7 -1.75 -30.64 -12.81
CA ASP A 7 -1.42 -31.81 -11.99
C ASP A 7 -0.25 -32.59 -12.63
N GLY A 8 0.80 -32.88 -11.86
CA GLY A 8 2.01 -33.57 -12.33
C GLY A 8 3.33 -33.03 -11.73
N GLU A 9 4.41 -33.12 -12.50
CA GLU A 9 5.78 -32.73 -12.09
C GLU A 9 5.89 -31.27 -11.64
N GLU A 10 5.13 -30.36 -12.26
CA GLU A 10 5.12 -28.94 -11.88
C GLU A 10 4.60 -28.71 -10.45
N LYS A 11 3.66 -29.55 -10.00
CA LYS A 11 3.12 -29.48 -8.63
C LYS A 11 4.15 -29.96 -7.62
N GLN A 12 4.83 -31.08 -7.89
CA GLN A 12 5.91 -31.58 -7.03
C GLN A 12 7.08 -30.59 -6.95
N ARG A 13 7.45 -29.97 -8.08
CA ARG A 13 8.48 -28.93 -8.11
C ARG A 13 8.05 -27.69 -7.32
N GLY A 14 6.79 -27.29 -7.44
CA GLY A 14 6.20 -26.21 -6.64
C GLY A 14 6.22 -26.52 -5.14
N GLU A 15 5.80 -27.71 -4.75
CA GLU A 15 5.83 -28.17 -3.35
C GLU A 15 7.25 -28.19 -2.78
N LYS A 16 8.23 -28.68 -3.54
CA LYS A 16 9.64 -28.65 -3.15
C LYS A 16 10.18 -27.23 -3.00
N SER A 17 9.83 -26.33 -3.91
CA SER A 17 10.24 -24.91 -3.82
C SER A 17 9.65 -24.20 -2.60
N VAL A 18 8.45 -24.60 -2.15
CA VAL A 18 7.85 -24.07 -0.92
C VAL A 18 8.62 -24.54 0.31
N ASP A 19 9.10 -25.78 0.32
CA ASP A 19 9.93 -26.32 1.41
C ASP A 19 11.31 -25.63 1.46
N ASP A 20 11.96 -25.47 0.30
CA ASP A 20 13.31 -24.90 0.20
C ASP A 20 13.33 -23.37 0.45
N TYR A 21 12.36 -22.63 -0.10
CA TYR A 21 12.38 -21.16 -0.14
C TYR A 21 11.21 -20.49 0.59
N GLY A 22 10.23 -21.25 1.07
CA GLY A 22 9.03 -20.72 1.74
C GLY A 22 7.97 -20.16 0.78
N PHE A 23 8.16 -20.28 -0.54
CA PHE A 23 7.19 -19.83 -1.55
C PHE A 23 7.24 -20.68 -2.83
N ASN A 24 6.16 -20.65 -3.60
CA ASN A 24 6.05 -21.45 -4.83
C ASN A 24 6.73 -20.73 -6.01
N GLU A 25 7.94 -21.15 -6.33
CA GLU A 25 8.76 -20.59 -7.41
C GLU A 25 8.10 -20.80 -8.78
N VAL A 26 7.58 -22.01 -9.05
CA VAL A 26 6.93 -22.38 -10.32
C VAL A 26 5.69 -21.50 -10.58
N ALA A 27 4.93 -21.19 -9.53
CA ALA A 27 3.82 -20.26 -9.64
C ALA A 27 4.30 -18.83 -9.87
N SER A 28 5.41 -18.41 -9.24
CA SER A 28 5.99 -17.07 -9.40
C SER A 28 6.51 -16.82 -10.81
N GLU A 29 7.19 -17.80 -11.43
CA GLU A 29 7.70 -17.71 -12.81
C GLU A 29 6.57 -17.51 -13.84
N LYS A 30 5.40 -18.08 -13.58
CA LYS A 30 4.22 -17.97 -14.46
C LYS A 30 3.46 -16.66 -14.31
N ILE A 31 3.77 -15.88 -13.26
CA ILE A 31 3.15 -14.58 -13.05
C ILE A 31 3.96 -13.52 -13.79
N SER A 32 3.29 -12.73 -14.65
CA SER A 32 3.92 -11.61 -15.35
C SER A 32 4.58 -10.64 -14.37
N LEU A 33 5.78 -10.16 -14.74
CA LEU A 33 6.49 -9.12 -13.99
C LEU A 33 5.69 -7.81 -13.94
N ASP A 34 4.89 -7.52 -14.98
CA ASP A 34 4.04 -6.32 -15.08
C ASP A 34 2.65 -6.51 -14.46
N ARG A 35 2.49 -7.43 -13.49
CA ARG A 35 1.19 -7.70 -12.89
C ARG A 35 0.63 -6.47 -12.16
N HIS A 36 -0.59 -6.08 -12.51
CA HIS A 36 -1.36 -5.12 -11.71
C HIS A 36 -2.00 -5.86 -10.53
N ALA A 37 -1.47 -5.66 -9.32
CA ALA A 37 -2.11 -6.16 -8.11
C ALA A 37 -3.44 -5.42 -7.88
N ARG A 38 -4.55 -6.16 -7.83
CA ARG A 38 -5.88 -5.58 -7.53
C ARG A 38 -5.85 -4.97 -6.13
N ASP A 39 -6.26 -3.71 -6.02
CA ASP A 39 -6.36 -3.03 -4.74
C ASP A 39 -7.57 -3.56 -3.96
N THR A 40 -7.33 -4.50 -3.04
CA THR A 40 -8.35 -5.10 -2.17
C THR A 40 -8.53 -4.34 -0.86
N LYS A 41 -7.88 -3.19 -0.64
CA LYS A 41 -8.07 -2.44 0.62
C LYS A 41 -9.54 -2.02 0.76
N PRO A 42 -10.22 -2.39 1.86
CA PRO A 42 -11.63 -2.07 2.07
C PRO A 42 -11.88 -0.55 2.11
N LYS A 43 -13.11 -0.13 1.75
CA LYS A 43 -13.57 1.27 1.76
C LYS A 43 -13.43 1.96 3.12
N GLU A 44 -13.26 1.19 4.20
CA GLU A 44 -13.01 1.67 5.57
C GLU A 44 -11.59 2.26 5.79
N CYS A 45 -10.73 2.26 4.77
CA CYS A 45 -9.36 2.77 4.89
C CYS A 45 -9.28 4.25 5.31
N TRP A 46 -10.33 5.05 5.03
CA TRP A 46 -10.41 6.45 5.44
C TRP A 46 -10.39 6.64 6.96
N SER A 47 -11.23 5.90 7.70
CA SER A 47 -11.34 6.07 9.16
C SER A 47 -10.03 5.70 9.85
N THR A 48 -9.33 4.68 9.35
CA THR A 48 -8.02 4.25 9.84
C THR A 48 -6.94 5.30 9.58
N LEU A 49 -6.88 5.86 8.37
CA LEU A 49 -5.93 6.93 8.07
C LEU A 49 -6.15 8.16 8.97
N VAL A 50 -7.40 8.60 9.12
CA VAL A 50 -7.76 9.76 9.95
C VAL A 50 -7.46 9.48 11.43
N ARG A 51 -7.75 8.28 11.94
CA ARG A 51 -7.41 7.91 13.32
C ARG A 51 -5.91 7.96 13.56
N THR A 52 -5.09 7.44 12.64
CA THR A 52 -3.63 7.50 12.76
C THR A 52 -3.14 8.95 12.75
N PHE A 53 -3.68 9.78 11.85
CA PHE A 53 -3.35 11.20 11.79
C PHE A 53 -3.68 11.93 13.11
N HIS A 54 -4.88 11.74 13.65
CA HIS A 54 -5.28 12.30 14.95
C HIS A 54 -4.43 11.79 16.10
N SER A 55 -4.10 10.49 16.10
CA SER A 55 -3.24 9.91 17.12
C SER A 55 -1.90 10.66 17.14
N VAL A 56 -1.25 10.83 15.99
CA VAL A 56 0.04 11.53 15.91
C VAL A 56 -0.05 12.96 16.45
N ILE A 57 -1.11 13.69 16.11
CA ILE A 57 -1.30 15.07 16.59
C ILE A 57 -1.53 15.13 18.10
N ASN A 58 -2.31 14.20 18.64
CA ASN A 58 -2.69 14.22 20.05
C ASN A 58 -1.60 13.65 20.96
N THR A 59 -0.77 12.72 20.48
CA THR A 59 0.29 12.10 21.28
C THR A 59 1.63 12.81 21.17
N SER A 60 1.85 13.60 20.13
CA SER A 60 3.14 14.26 19.90
C SER A 60 3.20 15.63 20.58
N PRO A 61 4.27 15.95 21.31
CA PRO A 61 4.51 17.30 21.82
C PRO A 61 4.59 18.31 20.66
N LYS A 62 3.85 19.42 20.76
CA LYS A 62 3.74 20.44 19.70
C LYS A 62 5.09 21.06 19.32
N GLU A 63 6.03 21.10 20.24
CA GLU A 63 7.37 21.67 20.05
C GLU A 63 8.25 20.81 19.14
N LEU A 64 7.98 19.51 19.06
CA LEU A 64 8.76 18.54 18.28
C LEU A 64 8.10 18.20 16.94
N LEU A 65 6.79 18.42 16.82
CA LEU A 65 6.03 18.10 15.62
C LEU A 65 6.12 19.25 14.61
N LYS A 66 7.10 19.16 13.70
CA LYS A 66 7.33 20.17 12.66
C LYS A 66 6.27 20.15 11.56
N ASP A 67 6.11 19.00 10.91
CA ASP A 67 5.19 18.79 9.79
C ASP A 67 4.74 17.32 9.74
N ILE A 68 3.51 17.06 9.29
CA ILE A 68 3.02 15.72 8.93
C ILE A 68 2.87 15.66 7.41
N ILE A 69 3.60 14.75 6.76
CA ILE A 69 3.52 14.56 5.31
C ILE A 69 2.73 13.28 5.01
N LEU A 70 1.59 13.44 4.36
CA LEU A 70 0.77 12.35 3.86
C LEU A 70 1.10 12.13 2.39
N VAL A 71 1.74 11.01 2.09
CA VAL A 71 2.14 10.60 0.75
C VAL A 71 1.10 9.64 0.18
N ASP A 72 0.46 10.04 -0.91
CA ASP A 72 -0.40 9.19 -1.73
C ASP A 72 0.42 8.56 -2.85
N ASP A 73 0.61 7.25 -2.76
CA ASP A 73 1.25 6.43 -3.78
C ASP A 73 0.26 6.05 -4.89
N TYR A 74 -0.16 7.05 -5.66
CA TYR A 74 -1.05 6.90 -6.82
C TYR A 74 -2.33 6.10 -6.53
N SER A 75 -3.07 6.45 -5.48
CA SER A 75 -4.37 5.84 -5.19
C SER A 75 -5.43 6.25 -6.22
N ASP A 76 -6.30 5.31 -6.58
CA ASP A 76 -7.44 5.54 -7.49
C ASP A 76 -8.73 5.96 -6.76
N LYS A 77 -8.64 6.21 -5.44
CA LYS A 77 -9.79 6.42 -4.56
C LYS A 77 -10.13 7.90 -4.42
N GLU A 78 -11.31 8.31 -4.86
CA GLU A 78 -11.79 9.71 -4.82
C GLU A 78 -11.76 10.33 -3.40
N HIS A 79 -12.07 9.54 -2.37
CA HIS A 79 -12.00 10.01 -0.99
C HIS A 79 -10.56 10.30 -0.53
N ILE A 80 -9.54 9.68 -1.12
CA ILE A 80 -8.13 10.02 -0.84
C ILE A 80 -7.70 11.22 -1.67
N THR A 81 -8.09 11.28 -2.94
CA THR A 81 -7.61 12.31 -3.85
C THR A 81 -8.30 13.66 -3.67
N VAL A 82 -9.56 13.70 -3.24
CA VAL A 82 -10.36 14.93 -3.10
C VAL A 82 -10.63 15.28 -1.63
N ARG A 83 -11.18 14.34 -0.86
CA ARG A 83 -11.60 14.61 0.53
C ARG A 83 -10.43 14.77 1.50
N LEU A 84 -9.31 14.06 1.28
CA LEU A 84 -8.14 14.12 2.16
C LEU A 84 -7.46 15.50 2.14
N PRO A 85 -7.14 16.09 0.97
CA PRO A 85 -6.55 17.43 0.93
C PRO A 85 -7.45 18.50 1.57
N GLU A 86 -8.77 18.46 1.32
CA GLU A 86 -9.72 19.39 1.92
C GLU A 86 -9.79 19.25 3.45
N TYR A 87 -9.74 18.01 3.94
CA TYR A 87 -9.71 17.74 5.37
C TYR A 87 -8.45 18.31 6.02
N ILE A 88 -7.28 18.06 5.43
CA ILE A 88 -5.97 18.45 5.97
C ILE A 88 -5.79 19.98 6.04
N LYS A 89 -6.41 20.75 5.13
CA LYS A 89 -6.36 22.22 5.15
C LYS A 89 -6.77 22.84 6.49
N LYS A 90 -7.57 22.13 7.29
CA LYS A 90 -8.00 22.57 8.64
C LYS A 90 -6.86 22.69 9.66
N TRP A 91 -5.69 22.10 9.38
CA TRP A 91 -4.52 22.13 10.26
C TRP A 91 -3.49 23.21 9.90
N ASN A 92 -3.92 24.28 9.22
CA ASN A 92 -3.15 25.52 9.00
C ASN A 92 -1.68 25.30 8.54
N GLY A 93 -1.45 24.31 7.67
CA GLY A 93 -0.13 24.05 7.08
C GLY A 93 0.75 23.05 7.85
N LEU A 94 0.37 22.61 9.05
CA LEU A 94 1.06 21.55 9.80
C LEU A 94 1.09 20.23 9.02
N ALA A 95 0.07 19.98 8.21
CA ALA A 95 -0.07 18.76 7.45
C ALA A 95 -0.08 19.05 5.95
N LYS A 96 0.70 18.25 5.21
CA LYS A 96 0.96 18.40 3.77
C LYS A 96 0.56 17.13 3.06
N TYR A 97 -0.10 17.28 1.91
CA TYR A 97 -0.49 16.17 1.06
C TYR A 97 0.38 16.15 -0.20
N VAL A 98 0.99 15.02 -0.50
CA VAL A 98 1.86 14.82 -1.67
C VAL A 98 1.37 13.60 -2.42
N ARG A 99 1.10 13.74 -3.73
CA ARG A 99 0.68 12.64 -4.59
C ARG A 99 1.74 12.34 -5.65
N THR A 100 2.05 11.07 -5.84
CA THR A 100 2.96 10.62 -6.90
C THR A 100 2.25 10.55 -8.25
N LYS A 101 3.00 10.70 -9.35
CA LYS A 101 2.44 10.60 -10.72
C LYS A 101 2.24 9.17 -11.21
N GLN A 102 2.84 8.21 -10.52
CA GLN A 102 2.80 6.79 -10.81
C GLN A 102 3.01 6.01 -9.50
N ARG A 103 2.57 4.76 -9.46
CA ARG A 103 2.70 3.90 -8.29
C ARG A 103 4.16 3.45 -8.11
N TYR A 104 4.68 3.59 -6.90
CA TYR A 104 6.01 3.18 -6.51
C TYR A 104 5.92 2.18 -5.36
N THR A 105 6.64 1.07 -5.44
CA THR A 105 6.79 0.19 -4.28
C THR A 105 7.52 0.92 -3.15
N VAL A 106 7.31 0.47 -1.91
CA VAL A 106 7.74 1.19 -0.69
C VAL A 106 9.26 1.45 -0.62
N CYS A 107 10.07 0.78 -1.44
CA CYS A 107 11.48 1.04 -1.60
C CYS A 107 11.76 1.73 -2.95
N ARG A 108 12.03 3.03 -2.88
CA ARG A 108 12.87 3.73 -3.85
C ARG A 108 13.88 4.53 -3.03
N ILE A 109 15.02 3.90 -2.73
CA ILE A 109 16.18 4.51 -2.08
C ILE A 109 17.05 5.13 -3.18
#